data_AF-A0A7V7XKT3-F1
#
_entry.id   AF-A0A7V7XKT3-F1
#
_cell.length_a   1.000
_cell.length_b   1.000
_cell.length_c   1.000
_cell.angle_alpha   90.00
_cell.angle_beta   90.00
_cell.angle_gamma   90.00
#
_symmetry.space_group_name_H-M   'P 1'
#
loop_
_entity.id
_entity.type
_entity.pdbx_description
1 polymer ?
#
loop_
_entity_poly.entity_id
_entity_poly.type
_entity_poly.pdbx_seq_one_letter_code
_entity_poly.pdbx_strand_id
1 'polypeptide(L)'
;DVLSGFSGDDRIEGHGGNDVLHGGAGEDILDGGTGADSLNGGDGADTLAGGDGEDALSGGGNDDTYVFLKGDGGDLLLEEINGGRDRLLLGGHAPGEIRLRRRGAELAVLG
;
A
#
# COMPACT_ATOMS: atom_id res chain seq x y z
N ASP A 1 6.88 15.01 0.13
CA ASP A 1 8.30 14.72 -0.13
C ASP A 1 8.47 13.69 -1.24
N VAL A 2 9.70 13.44 -1.67
CA VAL A 2 10.03 12.33 -2.59
C VAL A 2 11.19 11.54 -1.98
N LEU A 3 10.96 10.26 -1.70
CA LEU A 3 11.88 9.37 -0.99
C LEU A 3 12.15 8.12 -1.83
N SER A 4 13.39 7.60 -1.79
CA SER A 4 13.77 6.42 -2.57
C SER A 4 14.79 5.54 -1.86
N GLY A 5 14.56 4.23 -1.81
CA GLY A 5 15.46 3.22 -1.23
C GLY A 5 16.53 2.71 -2.22
N PHE A 6 16.15 2.62 -3.49
CA PHE A 6 16.95 2.13 -4.61
C PHE A 6 17.17 0.62 -4.60
N SER A 7 18.12 0.10 -3.84
CA SER A 7 18.49 -1.31 -3.89
C SER A 7 18.86 -1.82 -2.52
N GLY A 8 18.42 -3.02 -2.19
CA GLY A 8 18.48 -3.57 -0.85
C GLY A 8 17.12 -3.45 -0.16
N ASP A 9 17.04 -4.00 1.04
CA ASP A 9 15.81 -3.98 1.83
C ASP A 9 15.75 -2.68 2.64
N ASP A 10 14.84 -1.79 2.28
CA ASP A 10 14.74 -0.45 2.83
C ASP A 10 13.50 -0.24 3.72
N ARG A 11 13.60 0.73 4.63
CA ARG A 11 12.45 1.26 5.38
C ARG A 11 12.31 2.75 5.09
N ILE A 12 11.16 3.13 4.55
CA ILE A 12 10.88 4.50 4.09
C ILE A 12 9.61 5.00 4.78
N GLU A 13 9.69 6.19 5.37
CA GLU A 13 8.59 6.85 6.09
C GLU A 13 8.39 8.27 5.54
N GLY A 14 7.20 8.58 5.01
CA GLY A 14 6.80 9.91 4.53
C GLY A 14 6.40 10.88 5.65
N HIS A 15 5.86 10.31 6.73
CA HIS A 15 5.33 11.02 7.90
C HIS A 15 4.08 11.85 7.61
N GLY A 16 4.24 13.05 7.05
CA GLY A 16 3.14 14.00 6.99
C GLY A 16 3.25 14.95 5.82
N GLY A 17 2.16 15.10 5.09
CA GLY A 17 2.14 15.79 3.81
C GLY A 17 1.80 14.81 2.70
N ASN A 18 1.87 15.27 1.45
CA ASN A 18 1.67 14.39 0.31
C ASN A 18 3.04 13.95 -0.19
N ASP A 19 3.31 12.66 -0.07
CA ASP A 19 4.60 12.04 -0.28
C ASP A 19 4.61 11.10 -1.48
N VAL A 20 5.78 10.95 -2.10
CA VAL A 20 6.04 9.96 -3.12
C VAL A 20 7.17 9.06 -2.62
N LEU A 21 6.89 7.77 -2.42
CA LEU A 21 7.81 6.80 -1.88
C LEU A 21 8.12 5.74 -2.94
N HIS A 22 9.39 5.44 -3.13
CA HIS A 22 9.88 4.39 -4.04
C HIS A 22 10.80 3.43 -3.28
N GLY A 23 10.41 2.16 -3.13
CA GLY A 23 11.26 1.14 -2.52
C GLY A 23 12.46 0.84 -3.40
N GLY A 24 12.21 0.32 -4.60
CA GLY A 24 13.24 0.00 -5.57
C GLY A 24 13.36 -1.50 -5.75
N ALA A 25 14.53 -2.07 -5.48
CA ALA A 25 14.74 -3.51 -5.55
C ALA A 25 15.14 -4.05 -4.18
N GLY A 26 14.46 -5.08 -3.68
CA GLY A 26 14.65 -5.59 -2.33
C GLY A 26 13.32 -5.82 -1.63
N GLU A 27 13.31 -6.34 -0.41
CA GLU A 27 12.09 -6.44 0.40
C GLU A 27 11.90 -5.17 1.21
N ASP A 28 11.05 -4.25 0.72
CA ASP A 28 10.92 -2.91 1.26
C ASP A 28 9.71 -2.75 2.20
N ILE A 29 9.81 -1.80 3.14
CA ILE A 29 8.72 -1.35 4.00
C ILE A 29 8.47 0.14 3.78
N LEU A 30 7.33 0.48 3.21
CA LEU A 30 6.91 1.85 2.91
C LEU A 30 5.72 2.25 3.80
N ASP A 31 5.83 3.41 4.44
CA ASP A 31 4.80 4.02 5.30
C ASP A 31 4.61 5.49 4.87
N GLY A 32 3.47 5.82 4.26
CA GLY A 32 3.16 7.19 3.80
C GLY A 32 2.94 8.14 4.97
N GLY A 33 2.16 7.70 5.95
CA GLY A 33 1.89 8.43 7.18
C GLY A 33 0.57 9.17 7.10
N THR A 34 0.56 10.50 7.00
CA THR A 34 -0.66 11.28 6.87
C THR A 34 -0.61 12.15 5.62
N GLY A 35 -1.65 12.14 4.80
CA GLY A 35 -1.76 12.97 3.61
C GLY A 35 -2.35 12.18 2.45
N ALA A 36 -2.10 12.61 1.22
CA ALA A 36 -2.44 11.81 0.05
C ALA A 36 -1.15 11.39 -0.64
N ASP A 37 -0.77 10.14 -0.43
CA ASP A 37 0.54 9.60 -0.75
C ASP A 37 0.52 8.70 -1.98
N SER A 38 1.70 8.55 -2.59
CA SER A 38 1.95 7.67 -3.72
C SER A 38 3.10 6.73 -3.39
N LEU A 39 2.80 5.47 -3.12
CA LEU A 39 3.79 4.45 -2.77
C LEU A 39 4.00 3.46 -3.92
N ASN A 40 5.25 3.19 -4.25
CA ASN A 40 5.66 2.14 -5.18
C ASN A 40 6.73 1.27 -4.52
N GLY A 41 6.44 -0.02 -4.30
CA GLY A 41 7.36 -1.01 -3.74
C GLY A 41 8.51 -1.29 -4.71
N GLY A 42 8.18 -1.87 -5.87
CA GLY A 42 9.11 -2.10 -6.96
C GLY A 42 9.34 -3.59 -7.19
N ASP A 43 10.61 -4.00 -7.27
CA ASP A 43 10.99 -5.40 -7.39
C ASP A 43 11.24 -6.00 -6.01
N GLY A 44 10.36 -6.88 -5.52
CA GLY A 44 10.62 -7.62 -4.29
C GLY A 44 9.32 -7.95 -3.56
N ALA A 45 9.40 -8.55 -2.37
CA ALA A 45 8.19 -8.81 -1.59
C ALA A 45 7.99 -7.67 -0.58
N ASP A 46 7.22 -6.68 -0.98
CA ASP A 46 7.14 -5.40 -0.28
C ASP A 46 5.96 -5.32 0.69
N THR A 47 6.08 -4.45 1.68
CA THR A 47 4.98 -4.08 2.59
C THR A 47 4.67 -2.60 2.50
N LEU A 48 3.46 -2.27 2.05
CA LEU A 48 3.01 -0.90 1.83
C LEU A 48 1.88 -0.54 2.79
N ALA A 49 2.05 0.56 3.52
CA ALA A 49 1.01 1.22 4.30
C ALA A 49 0.86 2.67 3.82
N GLY A 50 -0.30 3.02 3.26
CA GLY A 50 -0.59 4.40 2.87
C GLY A 50 -0.67 5.32 4.10
N GLY A 51 -1.50 4.91 5.06
CA GLY A 51 -1.71 5.65 6.30
C GLY A 51 -3.01 6.44 6.24
N ASP A 52 -3.10 7.57 6.94
CA ASP A 52 -4.29 8.42 6.92
C ASP A 52 -4.34 9.20 5.60
N GLY A 53 -5.31 8.94 4.73
CA GLY A 53 -5.27 9.50 3.39
C GLY A 53 -6.27 8.97 2.37
N GLU A 54 -6.16 9.53 1.17
CA GLU A 54 -6.58 8.84 -0.05
C GLU A 54 -5.30 8.55 -0.84
N ASP A 55 -4.76 7.34 -0.67
CA ASP A 55 -3.45 6.99 -1.19
C ASP A 55 -3.50 6.19 -2.50
N ALA A 56 -2.40 6.20 -3.23
CA ALA A 56 -2.18 5.33 -4.39
C ALA A 56 -1.02 4.38 -4.11
N LEU A 57 -1.29 3.07 -4.07
CA LEU A 57 -0.33 2.04 -3.70
C LEU A 57 -0.09 1.08 -4.87
N SER A 58 1.17 0.78 -5.15
CA SER A 58 1.60 -0.21 -6.15
C SER A 58 2.73 -1.04 -5.56
N GLY A 59 2.48 -2.32 -5.29
CA GLY A 59 3.47 -3.27 -4.79
C GLY A 59 4.56 -3.52 -5.81
N GLY A 60 4.16 -3.77 -7.06
CA GLY A 60 5.08 -3.95 -8.17
C GLY A 60 5.15 -5.43 -8.57
N GLY A 61 6.35 -6.00 -8.58
CA GLY A 61 6.57 -7.41 -8.91
C GLY A 61 6.69 -8.28 -7.66
N ASN A 62 6.35 -9.57 -7.75
CA ASN A 62 6.34 -10.57 -6.65
C ASN A 62 5.12 -10.44 -5.72
N ASP A 63 5.10 -11.20 -4.61
CA ASP A 63 3.93 -11.30 -3.72
C ASP A 63 4.01 -10.21 -2.64
N ASP A 64 3.20 -9.16 -2.75
CA ASP A 64 3.25 -7.99 -1.86
C ASP A 64 2.21 -8.04 -0.73
N THR A 65 2.37 -7.17 0.27
CA THR A 65 1.41 -6.96 1.34
C THR A 65 1.00 -5.49 1.46
N TYR A 66 -0.28 -5.22 1.28
CA TYR A 66 -0.88 -3.91 1.53
C TYR A 66 -1.56 -3.90 2.89
N VAL A 67 -1.21 -2.93 3.73
CA VAL A 67 -1.72 -2.76 5.09
C VAL A 67 -2.75 -1.64 5.12
N PHE A 68 -3.96 -1.97 5.57
CA PHE A 68 -5.05 -1.02 5.78
C PHE A 68 -5.59 -1.19 7.18
N LEU A 69 -5.51 -0.14 7.98
CA LEU A 69 -6.07 -0.07 9.32
C LEU A 69 -7.39 0.71 9.31
N LYS A 70 -8.18 0.49 10.36
CA LYS A 70 -9.42 1.23 10.57
C LYS A 70 -9.11 2.71 10.84
N GLY A 71 -9.40 3.56 9.86
CA GLY A 71 -9.23 5.01 9.98
C GLY A 71 -8.44 5.61 8.82
N ASP A 72 -7.65 4.77 8.15
CA ASP A 72 -6.70 5.12 7.10
C ASP A 72 -7.38 5.85 5.93
N GLY A 73 -8.63 5.53 5.63
CA GLY A 73 -9.38 6.21 4.57
C GLY A 73 -9.61 5.28 3.40
N GLY A 74 -9.45 5.79 2.19
CA GLY A 74 -9.86 5.09 0.97
C GLY A 74 -8.79 5.15 -0.10
N ASP A 75 -8.08 4.04 -0.28
CA ASP A 75 -6.94 4.01 -1.19
C ASP A 75 -7.23 3.28 -2.49
N LEU A 76 -6.37 3.53 -3.46
CA LEU A 76 -6.34 2.91 -4.77
C LEU A 76 -5.13 1.96 -4.86
N LEU A 77 -5.41 0.67 -5.03
CA LEU A 77 -4.42 -0.37 -5.30
C LEU A 77 -4.24 -0.56 -6.81
N LEU A 78 -3.01 -0.37 -7.28
CA LEU A 78 -2.63 -0.46 -8.69
C LEU A 78 -1.70 -1.66 -8.90
N GLU A 79 -2.25 -2.74 -9.47
CA GLU A 79 -1.48 -3.98 -9.69
C GLU A 79 -0.94 -4.12 -11.12
N GLU A 80 0.28 -4.67 -11.23
CA GLU A 80 0.86 -5.06 -12.51
C GLU A 80 0.31 -6.42 -12.99
N ILE A 81 0.29 -6.64 -14.31
CA ILE A 81 -0.24 -7.88 -14.93
C ILE A 81 0.51 -9.15 -14.45
N ASN A 82 1.74 -9.01 -13.94
CA ASN A 82 2.57 -10.08 -13.39
C ASN A 82 3.07 -9.79 -11.97
N GLY A 83 2.37 -8.94 -11.22
CA GLY A 83 2.74 -8.52 -9.86
C GLY A 83 2.49 -9.58 -8.79
N GLY A 84 2.77 -10.87 -9.08
CA GLY A 84 2.59 -11.95 -8.11
C GLY A 84 1.18 -12.14 -7.56
N ARG A 85 1.11 -12.62 -6.32
CA ARG A 85 -0.13 -12.86 -5.57
C ARG A 85 -0.06 -12.12 -4.24
N ASP A 86 -0.81 -11.03 -4.20
CA ASP A 86 -0.72 -10.08 -3.10
C ASP A 86 -1.69 -10.39 -1.96
N ARG A 87 -1.43 -9.73 -0.84
CA ARG A 87 -2.19 -9.84 0.39
C ARG A 87 -2.68 -8.47 0.80
N LEU A 88 -3.98 -8.37 1.05
CA LEU A 88 -4.57 -7.23 1.74
C LEU A 88 -4.71 -7.56 3.23
N LEU A 89 -3.95 -6.89 4.08
CA LEU A 89 -4.01 -7.01 5.54
C LEU A 89 -4.92 -5.93 6.11
N LEU A 90 -6.07 -6.35 6.64
CA LEU A 90 -7.06 -5.47 7.25
C LEU A 90 -6.93 -5.51 8.78
N GLY A 91 -6.45 -4.41 9.37
CA GLY A 91 -6.25 -4.26 10.82
C GLY A 91 -7.31 -3.39 11.48
N GLY A 92 -7.55 -3.59 12.77
CA GLY A 92 -8.47 -2.74 13.55
C GLY A 92 -9.97 -2.97 13.29
N HIS A 93 -10.34 -3.93 12.45
CA HIS A 93 -11.73 -4.33 12.19
C HIS A 93 -12.11 -5.60 12.95
N ALA A 94 -13.33 -5.66 13.49
CA ALA A 94 -13.87 -6.91 14.00
C ALA A 94 -14.24 -7.85 12.83
N PRO A 95 -14.21 -9.20 13.00
CA PRO A 95 -14.48 -10.15 11.91
C PRO A 95 -15.83 -10.00 11.19
N GLY A 96 -16.81 -9.28 11.78
CA GLY A 96 -18.11 -9.01 11.17
C GLY A 96 -18.28 -7.60 10.59
N GLU A 97 -17.28 -6.72 10.70
CA GLU A 97 -17.35 -5.35 10.18
C GLU A 97 -17.04 -5.29 8.68
N ILE A 98 -16.14 -6.15 8.21
CA ILE A 98 -15.66 -6.14 6.83
C ILE A 98 -16.75 -6.65 5.88
N ARG A 99 -17.09 -5.81 4.89
CA ARG A 99 -17.96 -6.15 3.76
C ARG A 99 -17.23 -5.88 2.45
N LEU A 100 -17.41 -6.78 1.49
CA LEU A 100 -16.86 -6.62 0.15
C LEU A 100 -17.97 -6.22 -0.82
N ARG A 101 -17.72 -5.19 -1.64
CA ARG A 101 -18.61 -4.77 -2.71
C ARG A 101 -17.86 -4.70 -4.03
N ARG A 102 -18.23 -5.53 -4.99
CA ARG A 102 -17.66 -5.52 -6.35
C ARG A 102 -18.50 -4.69 -7.32
N ARG A 103 -17.87 -3.79 -8.08
CA ARG A 103 -18.48 -3.02 -9.17
C ARG A 103 -17.60 -3.10 -10.41
N GLY A 104 -18.00 -3.89 -11.41
CA GLY A 104 -17.17 -4.10 -12.59
C GLY A 104 -15.85 -4.78 -12.22
N ALA A 105 -14.71 -4.14 -12.51
CA ALA A 105 -13.38 -4.63 -12.14
C ALA A 105 -12.94 -4.18 -10.73
N GLU A 106 -13.65 -3.25 -10.11
CA GLU A 106 -13.31 -2.70 -8.80
C GLU A 106 -13.87 -3.59 -7.67
N LEU A 107 -13.08 -3.79 -6.63
CA LEU A 107 -13.50 -4.37 -5.36
C LEU A 107 -13.29 -3.33 -4.25
N ALA A 108 -14.36 -2.91 -3.60
CA ALA A 108 -14.29 -2.05 -2.43
C ALA A 108 -14.37 -2.91 -1.16
N VAL A 109 -13.43 -2.70 -0.24
CA VAL A 109 -13.51 -3.17 1.14
C VAL A 109 -14.19 -2.08 1.95
N LEU A 110 -15.24 -2.45 2.69
CA LEU A 110 -16.02 -1.54 3.53
C LEU A 110 -15.88 -2.03 4.97
N GLY A 111 -15.59 -1.14 5.91
CA GLY A 111 -15.43 -1.43 7.34
C GLY A 111 -16.28 -0.55 8.23
#